data_AF-A0A922SHU0-F1
#
_entry.id   AF-A0A922SHU0-F1
#
_cell.length_a   1.000
_cell.length_b   1.000
_cell.length_c   1.000
_cell.angle_alpha   90.00
_cell.angle_beta   90.00
_cell.angle_gamma   90.00
#
_symmetry.space_group_name_H-M   'P 1'
#
loop_
_entity.id
_entity.type
_entity.pdbx_description
1 polymer ?
#
loop_
_entity_poly.entity_id
_entity_poly.type
_entity_poly.pdbx_seq_one_letter_code
_entity_poly.pdbx_strand_id
1 'polypeptide(L)'
;MPYDYFCPTVKLRLSSRTCKTCGLYHASVKSLNRHIEKIHKKVNTPTEGKVRPVRVAARRANELMCIIQNLEHQDVEWLDESDVDIPKSDENEQTHNTEQQSNVIDNLESWIQVSWTEDC
;
A
#
# COMPACT_ATOMS: atom_id res chain seq x y z
N MET A 1 1.08 -10.93 -17.26
CA MET A 1 2.00 -9.85 -16.88
C MET A 1 1.20 -8.82 -16.09
N PRO A 2 1.56 -8.53 -14.82
CA PRO A 2 0.88 -7.52 -13.99
C PRO A 2 0.92 -6.12 -14.61
N TYR A 3 -0.11 -5.31 -14.36
CA TYR A 3 -0.20 -3.93 -14.85
C TYR A 3 1.01 -3.08 -14.45
N ASP A 4 1.58 -3.33 -13.27
CA ASP A 4 2.72 -2.60 -12.71
C ASP A 4 3.97 -2.59 -13.62
N TYR A 5 4.11 -3.57 -14.52
CA TYR A 5 5.22 -3.61 -15.51
C TYR A 5 5.15 -2.50 -16.54
N PHE A 6 3.96 -1.93 -16.77
CA PHE A 6 3.72 -0.88 -17.75
C PHE A 6 3.59 0.50 -17.12
N CYS A 7 3.60 0.59 -15.79
CA CYS A 7 3.47 1.85 -15.05
C CYS A 7 4.85 2.47 -14.78
N PRO A 8 5.23 3.61 -15.40
CA PRO A 8 6.57 4.19 -15.26
C PRO A 8 6.94 4.53 -13.82
N THR A 9 5.97 4.97 -13.02
CA THR A 9 6.16 5.34 -11.60
C THR A 9 6.41 4.14 -10.69
N VAL A 10 5.96 2.95 -11.08
CA VAL A 10 6.12 1.70 -10.32
C VAL A 10 7.32 0.89 -10.81
N LYS A 11 7.81 1.15 -12.03
CA LYS A 11 8.93 0.42 -12.65
C LYS A 11 10.16 0.29 -11.75
N LEU A 12 10.49 1.35 -11.02
CA LEU A 12 11.64 1.39 -10.10
C LEU A 12 11.42 0.50 -8.85
N ARG A 13 10.17 0.17 -8.52
CA ARG A 13 9.76 -0.68 -7.39
C ARG A 13 9.53 -2.14 -7.77
N LEU A 14 9.54 -2.49 -9.05
CA LEU A 14 9.36 -3.89 -9.48
C LEU A 14 10.46 -4.79 -8.95
N SER A 15 11.70 -4.31 -8.93
CA SER A 15 12.86 -5.07 -8.46
C SER A 15 12.80 -5.36 -6.95
N SER A 16 12.33 -4.42 -6.14
CA SER A 16 12.20 -4.58 -4.68
C SER A 16 11.08 -5.55 -4.29
N ARG A 17 10.11 -5.77 -5.21
CA ARG A 17 8.95 -6.64 -5.01
C ARG A 17 9.04 -7.98 -5.77
N THR A 18 10.14 -8.22 -6.46
CA THR A 18 10.36 -9.48 -7.19
C THR A 18 11.31 -10.38 -6.42
N CYS A 19 10.92 -11.65 -6.23
CA CYS A 19 11.78 -12.62 -5.58
C CYS A 19 13.04 -12.86 -6.40
N LYS A 20 14.20 -12.56 -5.84
CA LYS A 20 15.50 -12.74 -6.52
C LYS A 20 15.87 -14.22 -6.76
N THR A 21 15.20 -15.15 -6.06
CA THR A 21 15.48 -16.58 -6.18
C THR A 21 14.65 -17.22 -7.30
N CYS A 22 13.36 -16.86 -7.45
CA CYS A 22 12.45 -17.50 -8.41
C CYS A 22 11.81 -16.55 -9.42
N GLY A 23 12.07 -15.24 -9.35
CA GLY A 23 11.54 -14.24 -10.27
C GLY A 23 10.06 -13.91 -10.10
N LEU A 24 9.39 -14.47 -9.08
CA LEU A 24 7.97 -14.21 -8.85
C LEU A 24 7.76 -12.78 -8.33
N TYR A 25 6.85 -12.05 -8.99
CA TYR A 25 6.43 -10.71 -8.57
C TYR A 25 5.38 -10.78 -7.45
N HIS A 26 5.49 -9.84 -6.51
CA HIS A 26 4.60 -9.70 -5.38
C HIS A 26 4.00 -8.29 -5.31
N ALA A 27 2.72 -8.18 -4.94
CA ALA A 27 2.04 -6.88 -4.87
C ALA A 27 2.45 -6.01 -3.65
N SER A 28 3.23 -6.56 -2.71
CA SER A 28 3.79 -5.84 -1.55
C SER A 28 5.07 -6.48 -1.03
N VAL A 29 5.92 -5.69 -0.36
CA VAL A 29 7.14 -6.20 0.28
C VAL A 29 6.81 -7.22 1.38
N LYS A 30 5.76 -7.01 2.17
CA LYS A 30 5.27 -7.97 3.18
C LYS A 30 4.95 -9.34 2.56
N SER A 31 4.29 -9.36 1.40
CA SER A 31 3.97 -10.61 0.72
C SER A 31 5.19 -11.31 0.12
N LEU A 32 6.19 -10.53 -0.34
CA LEU A 32 7.48 -11.06 -0.79
C LEU A 32 8.26 -11.72 0.36
N ASN A 33 8.36 -11.06 1.52
CA ASN A 33 9.06 -11.60 2.68
C ASN A 33 8.43 -12.92 3.13
N ARG A 34 7.10 -12.96 3.27
CA ARG A 34 6.36 -14.19 3.57
C ARG A 34 6.60 -15.29 2.54
N HIS A 35 6.71 -14.94 1.26
CA HIS A 35 7.05 -15.91 0.21
C HIS A 35 8.46 -16.47 0.39
N ILE A 36 9.45 -15.63 0.66
CA ILE A 36 10.84 -16.04 0.86
C ILE A 36 10.95 -16.98 2.07
N GLU A 37 10.28 -16.65 3.17
CA GLU A 37 10.23 -17.48 4.37
C GLU A 37 9.58 -18.84 4.12
N LYS A 38 8.40 -18.87 3.47
CA LYS A 38 7.64 -20.12 3.28
C LYS A 38 8.19 -21.00 2.18
N ILE A 39 8.57 -20.42 1.04
CA ILE A 39 8.95 -21.17 -0.17
C ILE A 39 10.44 -21.44 -0.19
N HIS A 40 11.26 -20.43 0.13
CA HIS A 40 12.72 -20.57 0.08
C HIS A 40 13.32 -20.95 1.44
N LYS A 41 12.52 -20.99 2.51
CA LYS A 41 12.98 -21.33 3.88
C LYS A 41 14.17 -20.46 4.31
N LYS A 42 14.27 -19.26 3.75
CA LYS A 42 15.28 -18.27 4.12
C LYS A 42 14.64 -17.34 5.14
N VAL A 43 15.32 -17.16 6.26
CA VAL A 43 14.96 -16.09 7.20
C VAL A 43 15.39 -14.79 6.53
N ASN A 44 14.45 -14.11 5.89
CA ASN A 44 14.58 -12.66 5.83
C ASN A 44 14.31 -12.22 7.25
N THR A 45 15.30 -11.62 7.91
CA THR A 45 15.02 -10.93 9.17
C THR A 45 13.90 -9.95 8.87
N PRO A 46 12.72 -10.08 9.51
CA PRO A 46 11.77 -8.98 9.48
C PRO A 46 12.56 -7.75 9.91
N THR A 47 12.37 -6.62 9.25
CA THR A 47 12.74 -5.37 9.90
C THR A 47 11.84 -5.29 11.14
N GLU A 48 12.30 -5.84 12.27
CA GLU A 48 11.55 -5.95 13.53
C GLU A 48 11.21 -4.59 14.14
N GLY A 49 11.63 -3.50 13.48
CA GLY A 49 11.19 -2.15 13.78
C GLY A 49 9.86 -1.83 13.12
N LYS A 50 8.97 -1.19 13.87
CA LYS A 50 7.81 -0.51 13.32
C LYS A 50 8.24 0.44 12.21
N VAL A 51 7.51 0.43 11.10
CA VAL A 51 7.75 1.33 9.97
C VAL A 51 7.30 2.72 10.37
N ARG A 52 8.20 3.70 10.27
CA ARG A 52 7.84 5.11 10.39
C ARG A 52 7.37 5.63 9.02
N PRO A 53 6.08 5.96 8.84
CA PRO A 53 5.60 6.48 7.58
C PRO A 53 6.00 7.95 7.41
N VAL A 54 6.14 8.39 6.16
CA VAL A 54 6.17 9.82 5.82
C VAL A 54 4.79 10.44 6.06
N ARG A 55 3.75 9.72 5.67
CA ARG A 55 2.35 10.11 5.83
C ARG A 55 1.44 8.89 5.80
N VAL A 56 0.32 8.94 6.52
CA VAL A 56 -0.80 8.00 6.33
C VAL A 56 -1.77 8.59 5.31
N ALA A 57 -1.97 7.90 4.18
CA ALA A 57 -2.82 8.35 3.09
C ALA A 57 -4.29 7.93 3.27
N ALA A 58 -4.52 6.76 3.88
CA ALA A 58 -5.84 6.22 4.13
C ALA A 58 -5.81 5.21 5.29
N ARG A 59 -6.97 4.92 5.86
CA ARG A 59 -7.16 3.90 6.91
C ARG A 59 -8.28 2.95 6.49
N ARG A 60 -8.16 1.66 6.81
CA ARG A 60 -9.25 0.68 6.67
C ARG A 60 -9.11 -0.39 7.73
N ALA A 61 -10.16 -0.67 8.50
CA ALA A 61 -10.09 -1.64 9.61
C ALA A 61 -8.80 -1.46 10.45
N ASN A 62 -7.98 -2.50 10.58
CA ASN A 62 -6.70 -2.49 11.31
C ASN A 62 -5.48 -2.24 10.40
N GLU A 63 -5.68 -1.74 9.19
CA GLU A 63 -4.64 -1.46 8.21
C GLU A 63 -4.57 0.02 7.85
N LEU A 64 -3.36 0.51 7.62
CA LEU A 64 -3.05 1.87 7.25
C LEU A 64 -2.36 1.88 5.89
N MET A 65 -2.83 2.73 4.97
CA MET A 65 -2.10 3.00 3.74
C MET A 65 -1.01 4.02 4.07
N CYS A 66 0.21 3.54 4.19
CA CYS A 66 1.37 4.34 4.53
C CYS A 66 2.15 4.69 3.28
N ILE A 67 2.53 5.96 3.21
CA ILE A 67 3.52 6.45 2.28
C ILE A 67 4.89 6.39 2.99
N ILE A 68 5.83 5.59 2.46
CA ILE A 68 7.09 5.25 3.12
C ILE A 68 8.26 5.74 2.28
N GLN A 69 9.26 6.37 2.90
CA GLN A 69 10.47 6.79 2.20
C GLN A 69 11.45 5.62 2.13
N ASN A 70 11.75 5.14 0.93
CA ASN A 70 12.92 4.29 0.67
C ASN A 70 14.12 5.16 0.24
N LEU A 71 15.29 4.54 0.07
CA LEU A 71 16.55 5.23 -0.27
C LEU A 71 16.43 6.13 -1.51
N GLU A 72 15.66 5.70 -2.52
CA GLU A 72 15.57 6.42 -3.80
C GLU A 72 14.16 6.98 -4.06
N HIS A 73 13.11 6.32 -3.56
CA HIS A 73 11.72 6.64 -3.93
C HIS A 73 10.76 6.50 -2.77
N GLN A 74 9.60 7.10 -2.94
CA GLN A 74 8.48 6.93 -2.04
C GLN A 74 7.65 5.71 -2.46
N ASP A 75 7.34 4.86 -1.49
CA ASP A 75 6.55 3.65 -1.63
C ASP A 75 5.18 3.86 -0.96
N VAL A 76 4.18 3.11 -1.41
CA VAL A 76 2.84 3.11 -0.83
C VAL A 76 2.47 1.67 -0.54
N GLU A 77 2.26 1.36 0.74
CA GLU A 77 1.88 0.03 1.23
C GLU A 77 0.76 0.10 2.25
N TRP A 78 -0.09 -0.93 2.24
CA TRP A 78 -0.98 -1.22 3.37
C TRP A 78 -0.20 -1.99 4.42
N LEU A 79 -0.10 -1.42 5.62
CA LEU A 79 0.56 -2.01 6.78
C LEU A 79 -0.44 -2.20 7.91
N ASP A 80 -0.25 -3.23 8.73
CA ASP A 80 -1.05 -3.39 9.94
C ASP A 80 -0.72 -2.23 10.89
N GLU A 81 -1.71 -1.71 11.61
CA GLU A 81 -1.52 -0.59 12.53
C GLU A 81 -0.47 -0.90 13.63
N SER A 82 -0.34 -2.17 14.02
CA SER A 82 0.71 -2.63 14.96
C SER A 82 2.13 -2.47 14.41
N ASP A 83 2.28 -2.50 13.10
CA ASP A 83 3.55 -2.51 12.38
C ASP A 83 4.03 -1.08 12.07
N VAL A 84 3.25 -0.04 12.42
CA VAL A 84 3.52 1.37 12.09
C VAL A 84 3.82 2.19 13.35
N ASP A 85 4.86 3.02 13.30
CA ASP A 85 5.20 3.96 14.38
C ASP A 85 4.66 5.36 14.04
N ILE A 86 3.52 5.70 14.63
CA ILE A 86 2.88 7.02 14.45
C ILE A 86 3.12 7.84 15.71
N PRO A 87 3.85 8.98 15.63
CA PRO A 87 3.97 9.92 16.74
C PRO A 87 2.59 10.49 17.10
N LYS A 88 2.29 10.56 18.41
CA LYS A 88 1.02 11.10 18.94
C LYS A 88 0.74 12.57 18.58
N SER A 89 1.71 13.30 18.02
CA SER A 89 1.55 14.70 17.60
C SER A 89 0.69 14.88 16.34
N ASP A 90 0.56 13.83 15.53
CA ASP A 90 -0.13 13.90 14.23
C ASP A 90 -1.60 13.47 14.34
N GLU A 91 -2.09 13.16 15.54
CA GLU A 91 -3.52 12.95 15.82
C GLU A 91 -4.36 14.22 15.57
N ASN A 92 -3.72 15.38 15.41
CA ASN A 92 -4.41 16.66 15.23
C ASN A 92 -4.69 17.03 13.76
N GLU A 93 -4.14 16.30 12.79
CA GLU A 93 -4.74 16.23 11.44
C GLU A 93 -5.74 15.06 11.41
N GLN A 94 -6.69 15.09 12.34
CA GLN A 94 -7.99 14.48 12.10
C GLN A 94 -8.59 15.16 10.86
N THR A 95 -8.28 14.64 9.67
CA THR A 95 -9.33 14.59 8.65
C THR A 95 -10.44 13.79 9.31
N HIS A 96 -11.39 14.55 9.86
CA HIS A 96 -12.66 14.13 10.40
C HIS A 96 -13.03 12.77 9.83
N ASN A 97 -13.27 11.81 10.73
CA ASN A 97 -13.88 10.53 10.43
C ASN A 97 -15.13 10.76 9.57
N THR A 98 -14.96 10.82 8.25
CA THR A 98 -15.93 10.21 7.38
C THR A 98 -15.52 8.77 7.46
N GLU A 99 -16.17 7.99 8.34
CA GLU A 99 -16.54 6.65 7.94
C GLU A 99 -17.06 6.83 6.52
N GLN A 100 -16.21 6.61 5.52
CA GLN A 100 -16.65 6.55 4.15
C GLN A 100 -17.52 5.32 4.16
N GLN A 101 -18.82 5.56 4.43
CA GLN A 101 -19.89 4.64 4.19
C GLN A 101 -19.53 3.98 2.88
N SER A 102 -19.20 2.69 2.92
CA SER A 102 -18.74 1.99 1.73
C SER A 102 -19.79 2.29 0.67
N ASN A 103 -19.38 2.96 -0.40
CA ASN A 103 -20.26 3.26 -1.51
C ASN A 103 -20.56 1.92 -2.17
N VAL A 104 -21.54 1.18 -1.64
CA VAL A 104 -21.93 -0.11 -2.18
C VAL A 104 -22.48 0.18 -3.56
N ILE A 105 -21.81 -0.36 -4.58
CA ILE A 105 -22.25 -0.24 -5.96
C ILE A 105 -23.37 -1.26 -6.13
N ASP A 106 -24.60 -0.85 -5.80
CA ASP A 106 -25.78 -1.70 -5.94
C ASP A 106 -26.17 -1.91 -7.41
N ASN A 107 -25.75 -0.98 -8.28
CA ASN A 107 -25.97 -1.05 -9.72
C ASN A 107 -24.80 -0.36 -10.47
N LEU A 108 -24.14 -1.09 -11.36
CA LEU A 108 -22.99 -0.59 -12.11
C LEU A 108 -23.39 0.46 -13.16
N GLU A 109 -24.57 0.34 -13.76
CA GLU A 109 -25.03 1.21 -14.84
C GLU A 109 -25.39 2.61 -14.33
N SER A 110 -25.99 2.71 -13.14
CA SER A 110 -26.25 4.01 -12.49
C SER A 110 -24.96 4.73 -12.08
N TRP A 111 -23.90 3.99 -11.77
CA TRP A 111 -22.61 4.54 -11.34
C TRP A 111 -21.81 5.12 -12.50
N ILE A 112 -21.89 4.49 -13.68
CA ILE A 112 -21.17 4.93 -14.89
C ILE A 112 -21.89 6.11 -15.56
N GLN A 113 -23.16 6.36 -15.23
CA GLN A 113 -23.96 7.46 -15.79
C GLN A 113 -23.53 8.86 -15.33
N VAL A 114 -22.65 8.99 -14.32
CA VAL A 114 -22.02 10.28 -14.00
C VAL A 114 -20.99 10.57 -15.08
N SER A 115 -21.48 11.10 -16.20
CA SER A 115 -20.65 11.83 -17.15
C SER A 115 -19.94 12.92 -16.36
N TRP A 116 -18.61 12.88 -16.30
CA TRP A 116 -17.79 13.98 -15.82
C TRP A 116 -18.22 15.22 -16.57
N THR A 117 -19.11 16.02 -15.98
CA THR A 117 -19.43 17.32 -16.53
C THR A 117 -18.19 18.15 -16.28
N GLU A 118 -17.52 18.54 -17.37
CA GLU A 118 -16.46 19.53 -17.33
C GLU A 118 -17.07 20.79 -16.72
N ASP A 119 -16.74 21.06 -15.46
CA ASP A 119 -17.02 22.35 -14.84
C ASP A 119 -16.24 23.42 -15.63
N CYS A 120 -16.94 24.11 -16.53
CA CYS A 120 -16.49 25.32 -17.19
C CYS A 120 -16.56 26.53 -16.25
#